data_AF-A0A1D2QEV8-F1
#
_entry.id   AF-A0A1D2QEV8-F1
#
_cell.length_a   1.000
_cell.length_b   1.000
_cell.length_c   1.000
_cell.angle_alpha   90.00
_cell.angle_beta   90.00
_cell.angle_gamma   90.00
#
_symmetry.space_group_name_H-M   'P 1'
#
loop_
_entity.id
_entity.type
_entity.pdbx_description
1 polymer ?
#
loop_
_entity_poly.entity_id
_entity_poly.type
_entity_poly.pdbx_seq_one_letter_code
_entity_poly.pdbx_strand_id
1 'polypeptide(L)'
;MPELGEHYRPAGEPPESNVHRVVGRTDGVTLLRVTDADGRRVNSGEIRRCSSATLDEEFEPARNPDAGFNPVSAVGNVLTWLYWSVRKFL
;
A
#
# COMPACT_ATOMS: atom_id res chain seq x y z
N MET A 1 -4.74 18.58 2.50
CA MET A 1 -5.37 17.34 2.99
C MET A 1 -5.28 16.33 1.87
N PRO A 2 -4.87 15.08 2.15
CA PRO A 2 -4.70 14.06 1.13
C PRO A 2 -6.05 13.58 0.55
N GLU A 3 -6.05 13.26 -0.73
CA GLU A 3 -7.22 12.71 -1.42
C GLU A 3 -7.24 11.17 -1.41
N LEU A 4 -8.44 10.60 -1.51
CA LEU A 4 -8.59 9.14 -1.61
C LEU A 4 -7.89 8.63 -2.88
N GLY A 5 -7.09 7.58 -2.73
CA GLY A 5 -6.31 7.02 -3.84
C GLY A 5 -4.95 7.67 -4.06
N GLU A 6 -4.61 8.74 -3.34
CA GLU A 6 -3.23 9.27 -3.34
C GLU A 6 -2.26 8.26 -2.73
N HIS A 7 -1.01 8.34 -3.17
CA HIS A 7 0.05 7.44 -2.76
C HIS A 7 1.13 8.20 -1.98
N TYR A 8 1.58 7.60 -0.89
CA TYR A 8 2.58 8.15 0.01
C TYR A 8 3.60 7.07 0.34
N ARG A 9 4.85 7.46 0.55
CA ARG A 9 5.91 6.57 1.05
C ARG A 9 6.57 7.20 2.27
N PRO A 10 7.12 6.39 3.19
CA PRO A 10 7.92 6.92 4.28
C PRO A 10 9.05 7.80 3.75
N ALA A 11 9.30 8.94 4.42
CA ALA A 11 10.39 9.83 4.06
C ALA A 11 11.74 9.10 4.18
N GLY A 12 12.66 9.35 3.25
CA GLY A 12 13.99 8.72 3.22
C GLY A 12 14.04 7.29 2.68
N GLU A 13 12.91 6.68 2.34
CA GLU A 13 12.89 5.37 1.69
C GLU A 13 13.08 5.45 0.16
N PRO A 14 13.51 4.35 -0.49
CA PRO A 14 13.50 4.25 -1.95
C PRO A 14 12.14 4.62 -2.59
N PRO A 15 12.11 5.08 -3.86
CA PRO A 15 10.91 5.63 -4.49
C PRO A 15 9.71 4.66 -4.58
N GLU A 16 9.97 3.35 -4.65
CA GLU A 16 8.95 2.32 -4.85
C GLU A 16 8.70 1.49 -3.59
N SER A 17 9.52 1.65 -2.55
CA SER A 17 9.43 0.84 -1.34
C SER A 17 8.36 1.36 -0.39
N ASN A 18 7.66 0.42 0.25
CA ASN A 18 6.67 0.69 1.29
C ASN A 18 5.68 1.80 0.91
N VAL A 19 5.20 1.79 -0.33
CA VAL A 19 4.17 2.71 -0.80
C VAL A 19 2.85 2.36 -0.14
N HIS A 20 2.17 3.40 0.31
CA HIS A 20 0.86 3.35 0.93
C HIS A 20 -0.15 4.13 0.10
N ARG A 21 -1.39 3.65 0.03
CA ARG A 21 -2.51 4.33 -0.61
C ARG A 21 -3.49 4.85 0.42
N VAL A 22 -3.96 6.08 0.25
CA VAL A 22 -5.00 6.66 1.09
C VAL A 22 -6.34 5.98 0.79
N VAL A 23 -6.92 5.33 1.79
CA VAL A 23 -8.20 4.60 1.68
C VAL A 23 -9.29 5.15 2.59
N GLY A 24 -8.98 6.11 3.46
CA GLY A 24 -9.96 6.72 4.36
C GLY A 24 -9.48 8.06 4.92
N ARG A 25 -10.46 8.92 5.24
CA ARG A 25 -10.21 10.30 5.71
C ARG A 25 -11.17 10.79 6.82
N THR A 26 -11.99 9.91 7.38
CA THR A 26 -13.07 10.29 8.31
C THR A 26 -12.55 10.64 9.71
N ASP A 27 -11.56 9.91 10.21
CA ASP A 27 -10.95 10.09 11.54
C ASP A 27 -9.42 10.14 11.40
N GLY A 28 -8.94 11.16 10.69
CA GLY A 28 -7.56 11.21 10.21
C GLY A 28 -7.34 10.40 8.93
N VAL A 29 -6.08 10.15 8.58
CA VAL A 29 -5.70 9.51 7.33
C VAL A 29 -5.50 8.01 7.56
N THR A 30 -6.20 7.21 6.77
CA THR A 30 -6.04 5.75 6.74
C THR A 30 -5.26 5.35 5.50
N LEU A 31 -4.08 4.78 5.72
CA LEU A 31 -3.13 4.33 4.73
C LEU A 31 -3.15 2.81 4.61
N LEU A 32 -3.28 2.28 3.40
CA LEU A 32 -3.13 0.86 3.09
C LEU A 32 -1.78 0.63 2.43
N ARG A 33 -0.94 -0.25 2.96
CA ARG A 33 0.32 -0.62 2.31
C ARG A 33 0.06 -1.40 1.02
N VAL A 34 0.63 -0.93 -0.08
CA VAL A 34 0.46 -1.50 -1.43
C VAL A 34 1.74 -2.06 -2.03
N THR A 35 2.92 -1.65 -1.54
CA THR A 35 4.21 -2.28 -1.91
C THR A 35 5.03 -2.70 -0.70
N ASP A 36 5.91 -3.69 -0.89
CA ASP A 36 6.90 -4.11 0.09
C ASP A 36 8.17 -3.21 0.06
N ALA A 37 9.16 -3.57 0.87
CA ALA A 37 10.44 -2.84 0.93
C ALA A 37 11.25 -2.93 -0.38
N ASP A 38 11.00 -3.94 -1.21
CA ASP A 38 11.61 -4.09 -2.54
C ASP A 38 10.78 -3.44 -3.65
N GLY A 39 9.67 -2.78 -3.29
CA GLY A 39 8.73 -2.16 -4.23
C GLY A 39 7.80 -3.13 -4.95
N ARG A 40 7.72 -4.39 -4.52
CA ARG A 40 6.78 -5.36 -5.10
C ARG A 40 5.40 -5.15 -4.52
N ARG A 41 4.37 -5.32 -5.36
CA ARG A 41 2.98 -5.21 -4.91
C ARG A 41 2.67 -6.25 -3.84
N VAL A 42 2.06 -5.80 -2.73
CA VAL A 42 1.59 -6.67 -1.66
C VAL A 42 0.11 -6.46 -1.38
N ASN A 43 -0.57 -7.55 -1.01
CA ASN A 43 -1.92 -7.53 -0.49
C ASN A 43 -1.89 -8.00 0.97
N SER A 44 -1.17 -7.27 1.82
CA SER A 44 -1.03 -7.59 3.24
C SER A 44 -2.27 -7.21 4.05
N GLY A 45 -3.11 -6.31 3.53
CA GLY A 45 -4.18 -5.68 4.30
C GLY A 45 -3.67 -4.82 5.45
N GLU A 46 -2.38 -4.48 5.45
CA GLU A 46 -1.75 -3.67 6.49
C GLU A 46 -2.25 -2.23 6.39
N ILE A 47 -2.94 -1.80 7.45
CA ILE A 47 -3.54 -0.47 7.55
C ILE A 47 -2.82 0.31 8.64
N ARG A 48 -2.34 1.50 8.29
CA ARG A 48 -1.81 2.48 9.24
C ARG A 48 -2.75 3.67 9.30
N ARG A 49 -3.21 4.01 10.51
CA ARG A 49 -3.96 5.25 10.76
C ARG A 49 -3.01 6.28 11.33
N CYS A 50 -3.04 7.49 10.79
CA CYS A 50 -2.20 8.59 11.24
C CYS A 50 -2.95 9.91 11.17
N SER A 51 -2.46 10.91 11.92
CA SER A 51 -2.95 12.27 11.79
C SER A 51 -2.44 12.89 10.48
N SER A 52 -3.08 13.96 10.01
CA SER A 52 -2.56 14.70 8.85
C SER A 52 -1.17 15.29 9.12
N ALA A 53 -0.90 15.75 10.33
CA ALA A 53 0.43 16.27 10.71
C ALA A 53 1.49 15.17 10.62
N THR A 54 1.20 13.98 11.14
CA THR A 54 2.10 12.82 11.03
C THR A 54 2.34 12.41 9.58
N LEU A 55 1.30 12.50 8.73
CA LEU A 55 1.48 12.22 7.30
C LEU A 55 2.45 13.22 6.67
N ASP A 56 2.28 14.51 6.94
CA ASP A 56 3.13 15.56 6.36
C ASP A 56 4.58 15.52 6.90
N GLU A 57 4.79 15.04 8.13
CA GLU A 57 6.10 14.91 8.76
C GLU A 57 6.86 13.63 8.38
N GLU A 58 6.17 12.48 8.34
CA GLU A 58 6.80 11.17 8.16
C GLU A 58 6.73 10.64 6.73
N PHE A 59 5.89 11.22 5.86
CA PHE A 59 5.65 10.69 4.52
C PHE A 59 5.83 11.74 3.43
N GLU A 60 6.24 11.26 2.26
CA GLU A 60 6.33 12.05 1.04
C GLU A 60 5.39 11.47 -0.03
N PRO A 61 4.84 12.30 -0.92
CA PRO A 61 4.06 11.83 -2.06
C PRO A 61 4.85 10.83 -2.91
N ALA A 62 4.23 9.71 -3.23
CA ALA A 62 4.79 8.66 -4.07
C ALA A 62 4.07 8.61 -5.43
N ARG A 63 4.78 8.15 -6.46
CA ARG A 63 4.14 7.86 -7.75
C ARG A 63 3.21 6.66 -7.58
N ASN A 64 2.15 6.63 -8.39
CA ASN A 64 1.28 5.47 -8.45
C ASN A 64 2.09 4.24 -8.89
N PRO A 65 2.22 3.20 -8.05
CA PRO A 65 2.96 1.99 -8.42
C PRO A 65 2.28 1.22 -9.57
N ASP A 66 1.00 1.48 -9.85
CA ASP A 66 0.26 0.92 -10.98
C ASP A 66 0.47 1.70 -12.30
N ALA A 67 1.12 2.87 -12.27
CA ALA A 67 1.39 3.66 -13.49
C ALA A 67 2.60 3.13 -14.29
N GLY A 68 3.42 2.24 -13.71
CA GLY A 68 4.50 1.55 -14.39
C GLY A 68 4.09 0.13 -14.79
N PHE A 69 4.11 -0.18 -16.08
CA PHE A 69 4.03 -1.56 -16.57
C PHE A 69 5.20 -2.37 -15.99
N ASN A 70 4.98 -3.18 -14.96
CA ASN A 70 5.99 -4.12 -14.45
C ASN A 70 5.48 -5.58 -14.60
N PRO A 71 5.91 -6.33 -15.64
CA PRO A 71 5.37 -7.66 -15.98
C PRO A 71 5.76 -8.79 -15.01
N VAL A 72 6.48 -8.50 -13.92
CA VAL A 72 7.04 -9.50 -13.00
C VAL A 72 6.03 -9.95 -11.92
N SER A 73 4.89 -9.28 -11.77
CA SER A 73 3.90 -9.55 -10.70
C SER A 73 3.07 -10.84 -10.86
N ALA A 74 3.25 -11.60 -11.94
CA ALA A 74 2.41 -12.76 -12.24
C ALA A 74 2.59 -13.97 -11.29
N VAL A 75 3.64 -14.02 -10.48
CA VAL A 75 4.00 -15.23 -9.71
C VAL A 75 3.44 -15.23 -8.27
N GLY A 76 3.14 -14.06 -7.68
CA GLY A 76 2.74 -13.96 -6.26
C GLY A 76 1.30 -14.35 -5.93
N ASN A 77 0.40 -14.39 -6.92
CA ASN A 77 -1.04 -14.56 -6.68
C ASN A 77 -1.52 -16.02 -6.51
N VAL A 78 -0.66 -17.03 -6.74
CA VAL A 78 -1.06 -18.45 -6.63
C VAL A 78 -1.34 -18.85 -5.17
N LEU A 79 -0.58 -18.32 -4.22
CA LEU A 79 -0.64 -18.75 -2.82
C LEU A 79 -1.82 -18.12 -2.07
N THR A 80 -2.17 -16.86 -2.36
CA THR A 80 -3.31 -16.17 -1.73
C THR A 80 -4.65 -16.79 -2.13
N TRP A 81 -4.76 -17.30 -3.37
CA TRP A 81 -5.94 -18.02 -3.85
C TRP A 81 -6.16 -19.34 -3.09
N LEU A 82 -5.08 -20.07 -2.80
CA LEU A 82 -5.13 -21.34 -2.09
C LEU A 82 -5.60 -21.17 -0.63
N TYR A 83 -5.16 -20.11 0.05
CA TYR A 83 -5.59 -19.81 1.43
C TYR A 83 -7.10 -19.54 1.54
N TRP A 84 -7.66 -18.75 0.62
CA TRP A 84 -9.10 -18.46 0.62
C TRP A 84 -9.97 -19.65 0.16
N SER A 85 -9.43 -20.57 -0.64
CA SER A 85 -10.11 -21.81 -1.01
C SER A 85 -10.35 -22.71 0.21
N VAL A 86 -9.33 -22.89 1.05
CA VAL A 86 -9.42 -23.75 2.25
C VAL A 86 -10.35 -23.14 3.30
N ARG A 87 -10.36 -21.82 3.46
CA ARG A 87 -11.22 -21.16 4.44
C ARG A 87 -12.72 -21.19 4.10
N LYS A 88 -13.10 -21.51 2.87
CA LYS A 88 -14.53 -21.59 2.48
C LYS A 88 -15.21 -22.90 2.91
N PHE A 89 -14.44 -23.89 3.37
CA PHE A 89 -14.94 -25.22 3.74
C PHE A 89 -14.76 -25.54 5.23
N LEU A 90 -14.48 -24.53 6.06
CA LEU A 90 -14.28 -24.67 7.51
C LEU A 90 -15.29 -23.82 8.29
#